data_AF-E3Q907-F1
#
_entry.id   AF-E3Q907-F1
#
_cell.length_a   1.000
_cell.length_b   1.000
_cell.length_c   1.000
_cell.angle_alpha   90.00
_cell.angle_beta   90.00
_cell.angle_gamma   90.00
#
_symmetry.space_group_name_H-M   'P 1'
#
loop_
_entity.id
_entity.type
_entity.pdbx_description
1 polymer ?
#
loop_
_entity_poly.entity_id
_entity_poly.type
_entity_poly.pdbx_seq_one_letter_code
_entity_poly.pdbx_strand_id
1 'polypeptide(L)'
;MPPHPLELPSTLSPDALDTLTELTGILTRLRTAIQNSGSVGGITGATPAGTGPGATPNPLGASPNAPLSLKDVPAQTDALKHKLQRARTQMRQLPDMDRSIDEQEEEIKQLEERIKMQREVLDRLRDAGVKFGHEEGGTGDKMETE
;
A
#
# COMPACT_ATOMS: atom_id res chain seq x y z
N MET A 1 -22.76 -7.56 1.04
CA MET A 1 -22.46 -6.68 2.18
C MET A 1 -22.07 -5.33 1.62
N PRO A 2 -22.55 -4.21 2.17
CA PRO A 2 -22.04 -2.90 1.80
C PRO A 2 -20.54 -2.81 2.16
N PRO A 3 -19.71 -2.13 1.35
CA PRO A 3 -18.28 -1.98 1.64
C PRO A 3 -18.10 -1.24 2.98
N HIS A 4 -17.20 -1.74 3.82
CA HIS A 4 -16.87 -1.12 5.10
C HIS A 4 -16.22 0.26 4.85
N PRO A 5 -16.56 1.31 5.62
CA PRO A 5 -16.12 2.70 5.35
C PRO A 5 -14.60 2.91 5.41
N LEU A 6 -13.87 1.95 5.97
CA LEU A 6 -12.40 1.94 6.09
C LEU A 6 -11.71 0.91 5.17
N GLU A 7 -12.44 0.31 4.22
CA GLU A 7 -11.83 -0.60 3.26
C GLU A 7 -10.86 0.15 2.35
N LEU A 8 -9.65 -0.42 2.19
CA LEU A 8 -8.68 0.08 1.23
C LEU A 8 -9.27 -0.04 -0.18
N PRO A 9 -9.19 1.01 -1.03
CA PRO A 9 -9.65 0.91 -2.40
C PRO A 9 -8.88 -0.20 -3.12
N SER A 10 -9.61 -1.09 -3.78
CA SER A 10 -9.09 -2.28 -4.50
C SER A 10 -8.14 -1.96 -5.67
N THR A 11 -7.91 -0.67 -5.94
CA THR A 11 -6.96 -0.17 -6.95
C THR A 11 -5.59 0.21 -6.38
N LEU A 12 -5.43 0.22 -5.05
CA LEU A 12 -4.15 0.43 -4.39
C LEU A 12 -3.28 -0.82 -4.53
N SER A 13 -2.22 -0.71 -5.34
CA SER A 13 -1.12 -1.66 -5.35
C SER A 13 0.08 -0.99 -4.66
N PRO A 14 0.81 -1.68 -3.75
CA PRO A 14 2.03 -1.14 -3.14
C PRO A 14 3.06 -0.64 -4.16
N ASP A 15 3.10 -1.28 -5.33
CA ASP A 15 3.99 -0.92 -6.44
C ASP A 15 3.66 0.46 -7.07
N ALA A 16 2.44 0.97 -6.87
CA ALA A 16 2.07 2.32 -7.30
C ALA A 16 2.72 3.41 -6.43
N LEU A 17 3.16 3.07 -5.22
CA LEU A 17 3.77 4.00 -4.26
C LEU A 17 5.31 3.92 -4.27
N ASP A 18 5.89 2.82 -4.76
CA ASP A 18 7.35 2.70 -4.92
C ASP A 18 7.86 3.46 -6.15
N THR A 19 8.08 4.76 -5.96
CA THR A 19 8.68 5.66 -6.96
C THR A 19 10.15 5.95 -6.69
N LEU A 20 10.65 5.57 -5.52
CA LEU A 20 11.99 5.90 -5.04
C LEU A 20 13.04 5.07 -5.77
N THR A 21 12.78 3.79 -5.97
CA THR A 21 13.66 2.87 -6.71
C THR A 21 13.87 3.35 -8.15
N GLU A 22 12.79 3.75 -8.83
CA GLU A 22 12.85 4.28 -10.20
C GLU A 22 13.59 5.61 -10.30
N LEU A 23 13.28 6.55 -9.41
CA LEU A 23 13.95 7.86 -9.37
C LEU A 23 15.46 7.69 -9.11
N THR A 24 15.84 6.82 -8.18
CA THR A 24 17.24 6.52 -7.88
C THR A 24 17.95 5.93 -9.09
N GLY A 25 17.29 5.03 -9.83
CA GLY A 25 17.81 4.48 -11.07
C GLY A 25 18.04 5.54 -12.15
N ILE A 26 17.05 6.41 -12.38
CA ILE A 26 17.15 7.50 -13.36
C ILE A 26 18.27 8.49 -12.97
N LEU A 27 18.34 8.90 -11.70
CA LEU A 27 19.37 9.81 -11.20
C LEU A 27 20.77 9.22 -11.31
N THR A 28 20.93 7.93 -10.99
CA THR A 28 22.22 7.22 -11.10
C THR A 28 22.70 7.23 -12.55
N ARG A 29 21.82 6.89 -13.50
CA ARG A 29 22.15 6.87 -14.93
C ARG A 29 22.43 8.27 -15.50
N LEU A 30 21.70 9.29 -15.03
CA LEU A 30 21.94 10.68 -15.41
C LEU A 30 23.28 11.18 -14.86
N ARG A 31 23.61 10.84 -13.61
CA ARG A 31 24.90 11.17 -12.98
C ARG A 31 26.07 10.57 -13.76
N THR A 32 25.97 9.30 -14.14
CA THR A 32 26.98 8.62 -14.97
C THR A 32 27.15 9.32 -16.32
N ALA A 33 26.06 9.73 -16.97
CA ALA A 33 26.13 10.45 -18.24
C ALA A 33 26.83 11.82 -18.12
N ILE A 34 26.55 12.56 -17.04
CA ILE A 34 27.20 13.86 -16.77
C ILE A 34 28.69 13.67 -16.47
N GLN A 35 29.05 12.65 -15.68
CA GLN A 35 30.45 12.33 -15.35
C GLN A 35 31.25 11.92 -16.59
N ASN A 36 30.67 11.12 -17.48
CA ASN A 36 31.30 10.75 -18.75
C ASN A 36 31.40 11.94 -19.72
N SER A 37 30.49 12.90 -19.64
CA SER A 37 30.54 14.13 -20.46
C SER A 37 31.62 15.11 -19.98
N GLY A 38 32.08 14.98 -18.73
CA GLY A 38 33.17 15.78 -18.16
C GLY A 38 34.59 15.27 -18.51
N SER A 39 34.74 14.11 -19.17
CA SER A 39 36.05 13.56 -19.54
C SER A 39 36.50 13.95 -20.96
N VAL A 40 36.40 15.23 -21.32
CA VAL A 40 37.13 15.77 -22.48
C VAL A 40 38.60 15.93 -22.08
N GLY A 41 39.36 14.85 -22.23
CA GLY A 41 40.79 14.82 -21.95
C GLY A 41 41.38 13.42 -21.91
N GLY A 42 41.10 12.59 -22.92
CA GLY A 42 41.68 11.24 -22.98
C GLY A 42 41.24 10.46 -24.21
N ILE A 43 42.01 10.57 -25.27
CA ILE A 43 42.01 9.63 -26.41
C ILE A 43 42.16 8.19 -25.90
N THR A 44 41.25 7.30 -26.27
CA THR A 44 41.50 5.92 -26.74
C THR A 44 40.19 5.34 -27.23
N GLY A 45 40.17 4.86 -28.47
CA GLY A 45 38.97 4.37 -29.14
C GLY A 45 38.31 3.19 -28.43
N ALA A 46 36.99 3.30 -28.27
CA ALA A 46 36.10 2.17 -28.10
C ALA A 46 35.10 2.21 -29.26
N THR A 47 35.23 1.25 -30.17
CA THR A 47 34.34 0.98 -31.29
C THR A 47 32.89 0.83 -30.79
N PRO A 48 31.89 1.51 -31.36
CA PRO A 48 30.50 1.22 -31.04
C PRO A 48 30.14 -0.11 -31.71
N ALA A 49 29.81 -1.11 -30.90
CA ALA A 49 29.22 -2.35 -31.36
C ALA A 49 27.85 -2.07 -31.99
N GLY A 50 27.76 -2.33 -33.29
CA GLY A 50 26.56 -2.66 -34.09
C GLY A 50 25.24 -1.99 -33.76
N THR A 51 24.89 -0.94 -34.49
CA THR A 51 23.49 -0.50 -34.66
C THR A 51 22.98 -1.03 -36.01
N GLY A 52 22.31 -2.19 -35.99
CA GLY A 52 21.49 -2.63 -37.11
C GLY A 52 20.21 -1.78 -37.20
N PRO A 53 19.68 -1.52 -38.41
CA PRO A 53 18.48 -0.71 -38.60
C PRO A 53 17.24 -1.55 -38.21
N GLY A 54 16.75 -1.37 -36.98
CA GLY A 54 15.56 -2.09 -36.50
C GLY A 54 15.34 -2.07 -34.99
N ALA A 55 16.22 -1.47 -34.19
CA ALA A 55 16.00 -1.32 -32.76
C ALA A 55 14.96 -0.23 -32.48
N THR A 56 13.71 -0.64 -32.30
CA THR A 56 12.72 0.17 -31.59
C THR A 56 13.28 0.49 -30.20
N PRO A 57 13.25 1.75 -29.74
CA PRO A 57 13.69 2.07 -28.39
C PRO A 57 12.68 1.44 -27.44
N ASN A 58 13.01 0.27 -26.88
CA ASN A 58 12.22 -0.36 -25.84
C ASN A 58 12.57 0.33 -24.51
N PRO A 59 11.69 1.17 -23.93
CA PRO A 59 12.04 1.94 -22.73
C PRO A 59 12.13 1.04 -21.47
N LEU A 60 11.68 -0.22 -21.54
CA LEU A 60 11.74 -1.19 -20.45
C LEU A 60 12.99 -2.10 -20.48
N GLY A 61 13.88 -1.97 -21.47
CA GLY A 61 15.02 -2.87 -21.68
C GLY A 61 16.41 -2.24 -21.51
N ALA A 62 16.49 -0.98 -21.09
CA ALA A 62 17.79 -0.33 -20.89
C ALA A 62 18.48 -0.93 -19.67
N SER A 63 19.66 -1.54 -19.87
CA SER A 63 20.51 -2.02 -18.78
C SER A 63 20.67 -0.92 -17.72
N PRO A 64 20.54 -1.23 -16.41
CA PRO A 64 20.61 -0.23 -15.34
C PRO A 64 21.93 0.56 -15.32
N ASN A 65 22.95 0.08 -16.03
CA ASN A 65 24.26 0.73 -16.17
C ASN A 65 24.42 1.56 -17.46
N ALA A 66 23.43 1.62 -18.36
CA ALA A 66 23.54 2.40 -19.58
C ALA A 66 23.34 3.90 -19.27
N PRO A 67 24.32 4.77 -19.59
CA PRO A 67 24.23 6.20 -19.32
C PRO A 67 23.02 6.80 -20.05
N LEU A 68 22.26 7.67 -19.36
CA LEU A 68 21.10 8.36 -19.92
C LEU A 68 21.54 9.59 -20.71
N SER A 69 21.18 9.65 -22.00
CA SER A 69 21.33 10.89 -22.76
C SER A 69 20.38 11.96 -22.20
N LEU A 70 20.85 13.20 -22.09
CA LEU A 70 20.05 14.34 -21.61
C LEU A 70 18.77 14.56 -22.43
N LYS A 71 18.76 14.14 -23.70
CA LYS A 71 17.60 14.23 -24.59
C LYS A 71 16.50 13.22 -24.26
N ASP A 72 16.86 12.11 -23.61
CA ASP A 72 15.94 11.01 -23.31
C ASP A 72 15.35 11.13 -21.90
N VAL A 73 15.81 12.09 -21.09
CA VAL A 73 15.32 12.35 -19.73
C VAL A 73 13.80 12.60 -19.69
N PRO A 74 13.20 13.42 -20.57
CA PRO A 74 11.75 13.63 -20.56
C PRO A 74 10.97 12.32 -20.77
N ALA A 75 11.39 11.49 -21.73
CA ALA A 75 10.75 10.22 -22.02
C ALA A 75 10.91 9.20 -20.88
N GLN A 76 12.09 9.16 -20.26
CA GLN A 76 12.39 8.24 -19.15
C GLN A 76 11.73 8.68 -17.83
N THR A 77 11.45 9.97 -17.67
CA THR A 77 10.77 10.52 -16.48
C THR A 77 9.24 10.52 -16.62
N ASP A 78 8.70 10.37 -17.83
CA ASP A 78 7.25 10.42 -18.07
C ASP A 78 6.49 9.28 -17.36
N ALA A 79 7.05 8.07 -17.35
CA ALA A 79 6.51 6.95 -16.59
C ALA A 79 6.45 7.25 -15.08
N LEU A 80 7.52 7.85 -14.53
CA LEU A 80 7.60 8.28 -13.13
C LEU A 80 6.55 9.37 -12.83
N LYS A 81 6.38 10.34 -13.73
CA LYS A 81 5.35 11.38 -13.61
C LYS A 81 3.95 10.76 -13.53
N HIS A 82 3.63 9.81 -14.42
CA HIS A 82 2.35 9.13 -14.40
C HIS A 82 2.15 8.30 -13.12
N LYS A 83 3.19 7.62 -12.63
CA LYS A 83 3.15 6.92 -11.34
C LYS A 83 2.88 7.87 -10.17
N LEU A 84 3.58 9.01 -10.09
CA LEU A 84 3.37 10.02 -9.05
C LEU A 84 1.95 10.63 -9.09
N GLN A 85 1.43 10.91 -10.29
CA GLN A 85 0.06 11.41 -10.44
C GLN A 85 -0.98 10.37 -9.98
N ARG A 86 -0.75 9.10 -10.31
CA ARG A 86 -1.59 7.98 -9.87
C ARG A 86 -1.54 7.82 -8.36
N ALA A 87 -0.34 7.78 -7.78
CA ALA A 87 -0.11 7.70 -6.34
C ALA A 87 -0.83 8.83 -5.60
N ARG A 88 -0.71 10.08 -6.07
CA ARG A 88 -1.40 11.22 -5.47
C ARG A 88 -2.92 11.10 -5.50
N THR A 89 -3.47 10.59 -6.60
CA THR A 89 -4.91 10.35 -6.72
C THR A 89 -5.37 9.26 -5.76
N GLN A 90 -4.60 8.17 -5.65
CA GLN A 90 -4.91 7.04 -4.78
C GLN A 90 -4.78 7.41 -3.29
N MET A 91 -3.76 8.19 -2.90
CA MET A 91 -3.64 8.67 -1.52
C MET A 91 -4.82 9.54 -1.10
N ARG A 92 -5.40 10.31 -2.02
CA ARG A 92 -6.61 11.12 -1.73
C ARG A 92 -7.89 10.30 -1.60
N GLN A 93 -7.87 9.06 -2.07
CA GLN A 93 -8.99 8.12 -1.97
C GLN A 93 -8.86 7.20 -0.75
N LEU A 94 -7.74 7.26 -0.02
CA LEU A 94 -7.58 6.51 1.21
C LEU A 94 -8.53 7.06 2.28
N PRO A 95 -9.27 6.17 2.98
CA PRO A 95 -10.10 6.58 4.09
C PRO A 95 -9.23 7.08 5.25
N ASP A 96 -9.77 8.00 6.04
CA ASP A 96 -9.18 8.47 7.30
C ASP A 96 -7.76 9.06 7.16
N MET A 97 -7.49 9.72 6.02
CA MET A 97 -6.22 10.39 5.74
C MET A 97 -6.13 11.80 6.34
N ASP A 98 -7.27 12.38 6.67
CA ASP A 98 -7.45 13.71 7.25
C ASP A 98 -7.26 13.73 8.77
N ARG A 99 -7.06 12.55 9.38
CA ARG A 99 -6.96 12.37 10.82
C ARG A 99 -5.56 11.96 11.25
N SER A 100 -5.18 12.36 12.46
CA SER A 100 -3.90 11.99 13.05
C SER A 100 -3.92 10.61 13.73
N ILE A 101 -2.73 10.02 13.89
CA ILE A 101 -2.55 8.74 14.59
C ILE A 101 -3.04 8.84 16.04
N ASP A 102 -2.74 9.94 16.73
CA ASP A 102 -3.15 10.15 18.13
C ASP A 102 -4.69 10.12 18.29
N GLU A 103 -5.42 10.76 17.37
CA GLU A 103 -6.88 10.74 17.39
C GLU A 103 -7.44 9.34 17.10
N GLN A 104 -6.79 8.58 16.20
CA GLN A 104 -7.17 7.19 15.90
C GLN A 104 -6.92 6.28 17.12
N GLU A 105 -5.79 6.43 17.79
CA GLU A 105 -5.46 5.69 19.00
C GLU A 105 -6.46 5.96 20.14
N GLU A 106 -6.87 7.22 20.31
CA GLU A 106 -7.89 7.57 21.30
C GLU A 106 -9.24 6.91 20.99
N GLU A 107 -9.66 6.89 19.72
CA GLU A 107 -10.89 6.20 19.33
C GLU A 107 -10.78 4.69 19.52
N ILE A 108 -9.66 4.08 19.15
CA ILE A 108 -9.44 2.64 19.36
C ILE A 108 -9.64 2.32 20.85
N LYS A 109 -9.06 3.12 21.75
CA LYS A 109 -9.22 2.94 23.18
C LYS A 109 -10.69 3.05 23.62
N GLN A 110 -11.43 4.05 23.12
CA GLN A 110 -12.85 4.20 23.43
C GLN A 110 -13.69 3.03 22.90
N LEU A 111 -13.40 2.54 21.69
CA LEU A 111 -14.06 1.39 21.09
C LEU A 111 -13.77 0.10 21.87
N GLU A 112 -12.54 -0.11 22.32
CA GLU A 112 -12.15 -1.25 23.15
C GLU A 112 -12.88 -1.25 24.50
N GLU A 113 -12.98 -0.08 25.16
CA GLU A 113 -13.77 0.08 26.39
C GLU A 113 -15.24 -0.26 26.16
N ARG A 114 -15.82 0.21 25.04
CA ARG A 114 -17.20 -0.10 24.66
C ARG A 114 -17.41 -1.59 24.41
N ILE A 115 -16.49 -2.24 23.70
CA ILE A 115 -16.52 -3.70 23.45
C ILE A 115 -16.46 -4.45 24.77
N LYS A 116 -15.61 -4.03 25.70
CA LYS A 116 -15.51 -4.63 27.04
C LYS A 116 -16.85 -4.55 27.78
N MET A 117 -17.47 -3.37 27.82
CA MET A 117 -18.78 -3.20 28.45
C MET A 117 -19.85 -4.08 27.78
N GLN A 118 -19.87 -4.14 26.45
CA GLN A 118 -20.82 -4.97 25.71
C GLN A 118 -20.65 -6.46 26.04
N ARG A 119 -19.40 -6.95 26.14
CA ARG A 119 -19.10 -8.32 26.55
C ARG A 119 -19.60 -8.61 27.97
N GLU A 120 -19.37 -7.70 28.91
CA GLU A 120 -19.87 -7.86 30.29
C GLU A 120 -21.41 -7.94 30.35
N VAL A 121 -22.12 -7.15 29.54
CA VAL A 121 -23.58 -7.22 29.47
C VAL A 121 -24.04 -8.55 28.87
N LEU A 122 -23.39 -9.03 27.81
CA LEU A 122 -23.68 -10.32 27.20
C LEU A 122 -23.42 -11.48 28.17
N ASP A 123 -22.36 -11.41 28.97
CA ASP A 123 -22.08 -12.40 30.01
C ASP A 123 -23.18 -12.44 31.08
N ARG A 124 -23.62 -11.26 31.55
CA ARG A 124 -24.75 -11.17 32.50
C ARG A 124 -26.04 -11.72 31.91
N LEU A 125 -26.30 -11.43 30.64
CA LEU A 125 -27.49 -11.93 29.94
C LEU A 125 -27.43 -13.45 29.77
N ARG A 126 -26.26 -14.00 29.45
CA ARG A 126 -26.03 -15.45 29.39
C ARG A 126 -26.30 -16.09 30.76
N ASP A 127 -25.74 -15.54 31.83
CA ASP A 127 -25.90 -16.08 33.18
C ASP A 127 -27.35 -16.01 33.67
N ALA A 128 -28.06 -14.91 33.35
CA ALA A 128 -29.49 -14.80 33.62
C ALA A 128 -30.30 -15.84 32.82
N GLY A 129 -30.02 -16.00 31.53
CA GLY A 129 -30.67 -17.00 30.68
C GLY A 129 -30.47 -18.43 31.17
N VAL A 130 -29.26 -18.78 31.64
CA VAL A 130 -28.97 -20.08 32.25
C VAL A 130 -29.79 -20.30 33.54
N LYS A 131 -29.91 -19.28 34.40
CA LYS A 131 -30.72 -19.36 35.63
C LYS A 131 -32.21 -19.56 35.33
N PHE A 132 -32.75 -18.79 34.38
CA PHE A 132 -34.14 -18.96 33.94
C PHE A 132 -34.41 -20.37 33.38
N GLY A 133 -33.50 -20.91 32.55
CA GLY A 133 -33.64 -22.28 32.03
C GLY A 133 -33.55 -23.36 33.11
N HIS A 134 -32.79 -23.12 34.18
CA HIS A 134 -32.65 -24.07 35.29
C HIS A 134 -33.85 -24.05 36.26
N GLU A 135 -34.50 -22.89 36.44
CA GLU A 135 -35.74 -22.77 37.22
C GLU A 135 -36.94 -23.36 36.48
N GLU A 136 -37.06 -23.16 35.16
CA GLU A 136 -38.17 -23.68 34.36
C GLU A 136 -38.06 -25.22 34.15
N GLY A 137 -36.84 -25.76 34.06
CA GLY A 137 -36.59 -27.21 33.95
C GLY A 137 -36.62 -28.00 35.27
N GLY A 138 -36.60 -27.32 36.43
CA GLY A 138 -36.51 -27.97 37.75
C GLY A 138 -37.86 -28.30 38.41
N THR A 139 -38.95 -27.67 37.97
CA THR A 139 -40.30 -27.83 38.57
C THR A 139 -41.21 -28.82 37.84
N GLY A 140 -40.74 -29.51 36.79
CA GLY A 140 -41.54 -30.43 35.98
C GLY A 140 -41.43 -31.93 36.31
N ASP A 141 -40.43 -32.35 37.09
CA ASP A 141 -40.11 -33.79 37.29
C ASP A 141 -40.47 -34.31 38.69
N LYS A 142 -41.70 -34.02 39.14
CA LYS A 142 -42.36 -34.74 40.24
C LYS A 142 -43.78 -35.07 39.82
N MET A 143 -43.93 -35.94 38.81
CA MET A 143 -45.17 -36.68 38.68
C MET A 143 -45.16 -37.80 39.72
N GLU A 144 -45.86 -37.55 40.83
CA GLU A 144 -46.25 -38.59 41.78
C GLU A 144 -47.04 -39.67 41.04
N THR A 145 -46.47 -40.85 40.92
CA THR A 145 -47.19 -42.08 40.58
C THR A 145 -47.61 -42.74 41.89
N GLU A 146 -48.84 -42.48 42.31
CA GLU A 146 -49.60 -43.37 43.22
C GLU A 146 -50.81 -43.95 42.47
#